data_AF-A0A2S0LD99-F1
#
_entry.id   AF-A0A2S0LD99-F1
#
_cell.length_a   1.000
_cell.length_b   1.000
_cell.length_c   1.000
_cell.angle_alpha   90.00
_cell.angle_beta   90.00
_cell.angle_gamma   90.00
#
_symmetry.space_group_name_H-M   'P 1'
#
loop_
_entity.id
_entity.type
_entity.pdbx_description
1 polymer ?
#
loop_
_entity_poly.entity_id
_entity_poly.type
_entity_poly.pdbx_seq_one_letter_code
_entity_poly.pdbx_strand_id
1 'polypeptide(L)'
;MNTLRKELRPDFATAEKLYPLVLKRLEDFKAFCEAQSEDTPKEVFDKEYKTMEQYLSKLTGKDLSDTWLWEWWEGNGIEAFAFDLAMPDPVKHNDLTREDIAAFVRIIIDIEFECENDFQEEFMPYMFYAHQYFYKFLKINCPHFDPTVFNTTEYKNGKYLQPTVEGVMEKIWR
;
A
#
# COMPACT_ATOMS: atom_id res chain seq x y z
N MET A 1 -11.96 3.35 18.18
CA MET A 1 -11.53 2.44 17.09
C MET A 1 -12.28 2.81 15.83
N ASN A 2 -11.55 3.17 14.79
CA ASN A 2 -12.10 3.62 13.52
C ASN A 2 -12.54 2.39 12.71
N THR A 3 -13.85 2.23 12.55
CA THR A 3 -14.43 1.05 11.90
C THR A 3 -14.95 1.40 10.51
N LEU A 4 -14.49 0.64 9.51
CA LEU A 4 -15.09 0.63 8.18
C LEU A 4 -16.24 -0.39 8.13
N ARG A 5 -17.28 -0.07 7.37
CA ARG A 5 -18.28 -1.09 6.97
C ARG A 5 -17.57 -2.23 6.25
N LYS A 6 -18.09 -3.45 6.42
CA LYS A 6 -17.38 -4.68 6.04
C LYS A 6 -16.93 -4.70 4.58
N GLU A 7 -17.75 -4.15 3.67
CA GLU A 7 -17.46 -4.14 2.23
C GLU A 7 -16.34 -3.18 1.82
N LEU A 8 -15.92 -2.26 2.71
CA LEU A 8 -14.86 -1.29 2.44
C LEU A 8 -13.55 -1.64 3.13
N ARG A 9 -13.53 -2.72 3.94
CA ARG A 9 -12.31 -3.16 4.61
C ARG A 9 -11.29 -3.66 3.56
N PRO A 10 -9.99 -3.41 3.77
CA PRO A 10 -8.95 -4.00 2.91
C PRO A 10 -9.04 -5.53 2.92
N ASP A 11 -8.81 -6.17 1.77
CA ASP A 11 -8.84 -7.63 1.65
C ASP A 11 -7.56 -8.28 2.20
N PHE A 12 -7.45 -8.25 3.53
CA PHE A 12 -6.35 -8.90 4.26
C PHE A 12 -6.35 -10.41 4.11
N ALA A 13 -7.51 -11.04 3.89
CA ALA A 13 -7.58 -12.49 3.69
C ALA A 13 -6.82 -12.93 2.44
N THR A 14 -6.95 -12.16 1.35
CA THR A 14 -6.13 -12.39 0.15
C THR A 14 -4.66 -12.08 0.40
N ALA A 15 -4.35 -10.96 1.09
CA ALA A 15 -2.98 -10.59 1.40
C ALA A 15 -2.26 -11.67 2.23
N GLU A 16 -2.89 -12.15 3.31
CA GLU A 16 -2.35 -13.19 4.20
C GLU A 16 -2.07 -14.51 3.45
N LYS A 17 -2.92 -14.85 2.48
CA LYS A 17 -2.72 -16.02 1.63
C LYS A 17 -1.58 -15.85 0.63
N LEU A 18 -1.44 -14.67 0.03
CA LEU A 18 -0.44 -14.42 -1.02
C LEU A 18 0.95 -14.11 -0.44
N TYR A 19 1.00 -13.44 0.72
CA TYR A 19 2.22 -12.98 1.38
C TYR A 19 3.34 -14.02 1.44
N PRO A 20 3.15 -15.24 1.98
CA PRO A 20 4.23 -16.22 2.07
C PRO A 20 4.73 -16.70 0.71
N LEU A 21 3.88 -16.70 -0.32
CA LEU A 21 4.25 -17.09 -1.69
C LEU A 21 5.08 -16.01 -2.38
N VAL A 22 4.70 -14.75 -2.16
CA VAL A 22 5.43 -13.58 -2.67
C VAL A 22 6.79 -13.48 -1.99
N LEU A 23 6.81 -13.52 -0.64
CA LEU A 23 8.04 -13.43 0.15
C LEU A 23 9.05 -14.49 -0.29
N LYS A 24 8.61 -15.75 -0.33
CA LYS A 24 9.47 -16.86 -0.77
C LYS A 24 10.05 -16.62 -2.17
N ARG A 25 9.26 -16.13 -3.12
CA ARG A 25 9.75 -15.90 -4.48
C ARG A 25 10.82 -14.82 -4.54
N LEU A 26 10.68 -13.77 -3.73
CA LEU A 26 11.67 -12.70 -3.58
C LEU A 26 12.95 -13.24 -2.90
N GLU A 27 12.81 -14.08 -1.87
CA GLU A 27 13.94 -14.73 -1.20
C GLU A 27 14.69 -15.70 -2.12
N ASP A 28 13.98 -16.45 -2.96
CA ASP A 28 14.58 -17.33 -3.97
C ASP A 28 15.39 -16.51 -4.99
N PHE A 29 14.89 -15.33 -5.38
CA PHE A 29 15.62 -14.40 -6.25
C PHE A 29 16.86 -13.80 -5.56
N LYS A 30 16.73 -13.43 -4.28
CA LYS A 30 17.87 -12.99 -3.45
C LYS A 30 18.98 -14.03 -3.46
N ALA A 31 18.64 -15.26 -3.10
CA ALA A 31 19.59 -16.36 -3.00
C ALA A 31 20.21 -16.68 -4.36
N PHE A 32 19.43 -16.59 -5.44
CA PHE A 32 19.95 -16.70 -6.80
C PHE A 32 21.04 -15.65 -7.06
N CYS A 33 20.77 -14.37 -6.76
CA CYS A 33 21.72 -13.27 -6.98
C CYS A 33 22.99 -13.43 -6.13
N GLU A 34 22.85 -13.81 -4.85
CA GLU A 34 23.97 -14.03 -3.93
C GLU A 34 24.85 -15.21 -4.33
N ALA A 35 24.30 -16.20 -5.05
CA ALA A 35 25.03 -17.36 -5.53
C ALA A 35 25.83 -17.10 -6.83
N GLN A 36 25.60 -15.98 -7.52
CA GLN A 36 26.31 -15.65 -8.76
C GLN A 36 27.70 -15.04 -8.48
N SER A 37 28.65 -15.29 -9.39
CA SER A 37 29.94 -14.58 -9.37
C SER A 37 29.87 -13.25 -10.12
N GLU A 38 30.84 -12.36 -9.89
CA GLU A 38 30.97 -11.08 -10.62
C GLU A 38 31.11 -11.27 -12.14
N ASP A 39 31.63 -12.42 -12.59
CA ASP A 39 31.77 -12.78 -14.01
C ASP A 39 30.46 -13.27 -14.65
N THR A 40 29.38 -13.38 -13.88
CA THR A 40 28.10 -13.87 -14.40
C THR A 40 27.53 -12.88 -15.42
N PRO A 41 27.21 -13.32 -16.65
CA PRO A 41 26.68 -12.44 -17.67
C PRO A 41 25.36 -11.80 -17.23
N LYS A 42 25.19 -10.51 -17.54
CA LYS A 42 23.99 -9.73 -17.19
C LYS A 42 22.71 -10.40 -17.67
N GLU A 43 22.74 -11.06 -18.83
CA GLU A 43 21.60 -11.74 -19.44
C GLU A 43 21.03 -12.86 -18.56
N VAL A 44 21.86 -13.46 -17.70
CA VAL A 44 21.41 -14.49 -16.75
C VAL A 44 20.54 -13.83 -15.66
N PHE A 45 20.98 -12.69 -15.13
CA PHE A 45 20.21 -11.91 -14.15
C PHE A 45 18.91 -11.35 -14.75
N ASP A 46 18.98 -10.76 -15.94
CA ASP A 46 17.83 -10.17 -16.62
C ASP A 46 16.73 -11.23 -16.87
N LYS A 47 17.13 -12.46 -17.24
CA LYS A 47 16.21 -13.58 -17.46
C LYS A 47 15.55 -14.06 -16.16
N GLU A 48 16.32 -14.22 -15.09
CA GLU A 48 15.78 -14.66 -13.80
C GLU A 48 14.88 -13.58 -13.18
N TYR A 49 15.28 -12.31 -13.29
CA TYR A 49 14.46 -11.16 -12.90
C TYR A 49 13.12 -11.16 -13.64
N LYS A 50 13.14 -11.32 -14.97
CA LYS A 50 11.90 -11.33 -15.76
C LYS A 50 10.99 -12.49 -15.39
N THR A 51 11.58 -13.65 -15.07
CA THR A 51 10.83 -14.83 -14.61
C THR A 51 10.16 -14.56 -13.26
N MET A 52 10.88 -13.92 -12.34
CA MET A 52 10.33 -13.47 -11.06
C MET A 52 9.19 -12.48 -11.25
N GLU A 53 9.43 -11.41 -12.01
CA GLU A 53 8.47 -10.33 -12.28
C GLU A 53 7.16 -10.90 -12.86
N GLN A 54 7.25 -11.76 -13.88
CA GLN A 54 6.08 -12.38 -14.51
C GLN A 54 5.30 -13.28 -13.55
N TYR A 55 6.01 -14.05 -12.71
CA TYR A 55 5.36 -14.88 -11.70
C TYR A 55 4.60 -14.03 -10.69
N LEU A 56 5.25 -13.01 -10.13
CA LEU A 56 4.65 -12.13 -9.13
C LEU A 56 3.47 -11.35 -9.72
N SER A 57 3.62 -10.80 -10.91
CA SER A 57 2.54 -10.09 -11.62
C SER A 57 1.32 -10.98 -11.83
N LYS A 58 1.52 -12.24 -12.25
CA LYS A 58 0.43 -13.20 -12.40
C LYS A 58 -0.21 -13.59 -11.08
N LEU A 59 0.58 -13.71 -10.02
CA LEU A 59 0.13 -14.14 -8.70
C LEU A 59 -0.71 -13.05 -8.01
N THR A 60 -0.29 -11.79 -8.11
CA THR A 60 -0.91 -10.65 -7.42
C THR A 60 -1.92 -9.90 -8.29
N GLY A 61 -1.87 -10.10 -9.61
CA GLY A 61 -2.67 -9.35 -10.58
C GLY A 61 -2.15 -7.93 -10.82
N LYS A 62 -0.99 -7.57 -10.28
CA LYS A 62 -0.38 -6.24 -10.44
C LYS A 62 0.50 -6.20 -11.69
N ASP A 63 0.55 -5.05 -12.36
CA ASP A 63 1.54 -4.82 -13.40
C ASP A 63 2.88 -4.41 -12.76
N LEU A 64 3.91 -5.18 -13.04
CA LEU A 64 5.26 -4.99 -12.47
C LEU A 64 6.29 -4.63 -13.53
N SER A 65 5.90 -4.40 -14.78
CA SER A 65 6.84 -4.18 -15.90
C SER A 65 7.78 -2.99 -15.68
N ASP A 66 7.28 -1.97 -14.98
CA ASP A 66 7.98 -0.70 -14.75
C ASP A 66 8.50 -0.57 -13.32
N THR A 67 8.41 -1.65 -12.52
CA THR A 67 8.85 -1.63 -11.12
C THR A 67 10.30 -2.11 -11.04
N TRP A 68 11.20 -1.29 -10.51
CA TRP A 68 12.56 -1.70 -10.15
C TRP A 68 12.55 -2.36 -8.77
N LEU A 69 12.23 -3.66 -8.74
CA LEU A 69 11.97 -4.43 -7.52
C LEU A 69 13.15 -4.38 -6.52
N TRP A 70 14.37 -4.21 -7.01
CA TRP A 70 15.58 -4.15 -6.19
C TRP A 70 15.69 -2.87 -5.35
N GLU A 71 15.32 -1.70 -5.91
CA GLU A 71 15.33 -0.43 -5.15
C GLU A 71 14.31 -0.43 -4.01
N TRP A 72 13.16 -1.06 -4.24
CA TRP A 72 12.08 -1.15 -3.25
C TRP A 72 12.44 -2.04 -2.07
N TRP A 73 13.13 -3.14 -2.35
CA TRP A 73 13.61 -4.05 -1.33
C TRP A 73 14.72 -3.38 -0.49
N GLU A 74 15.71 -2.70 -1.08
CA GLU A 74 16.76 -2.03 -0.28
C GLU A 74 16.21 -0.92 0.63
N GLY A 75 15.17 -0.21 0.20
CA GLY A 75 14.58 0.89 0.96
C GLY A 75 13.71 0.46 2.15
N ASN A 76 12.94 -0.64 2.00
CA ASN A 76 11.88 -1.00 2.95
C ASN A 76 12.01 -2.39 3.58
N GLY A 77 12.92 -3.23 3.10
CA GLY A 77 13.01 -4.64 3.48
C GLY A 77 12.13 -5.55 2.62
N ILE A 78 12.51 -6.84 2.55
CA ILE A 78 11.87 -7.82 1.66
C ILE A 78 10.46 -8.18 2.13
N GLU A 79 10.23 -8.16 3.45
CA GLU A 79 8.95 -8.45 4.10
C GLU A 79 7.92 -7.35 3.81
N ALA A 80 8.31 -6.09 3.99
CA ALA A 80 7.45 -4.94 3.68
C ALA A 80 7.07 -4.92 2.19
N PHE A 81 8.03 -5.22 1.31
CA PHE A 81 7.78 -5.27 -0.12
C PHE A 81 6.90 -6.47 -0.52
N ALA A 82 7.12 -7.63 0.10
CA ALA A 82 6.26 -8.79 -0.11
C ALA A 82 4.81 -8.52 0.28
N PHE A 83 4.60 -7.82 1.40
CA PHE A 83 3.27 -7.38 1.82
C PHE A 83 2.66 -6.39 0.83
N ASP A 84 3.41 -5.37 0.40
CA ASP A 84 2.92 -4.38 -0.59
C ASP A 84 2.46 -5.06 -1.89
N LEU A 85 3.21 -6.04 -2.38
CA LEU A 85 2.82 -6.83 -3.55
C LEU A 85 1.60 -7.72 -3.30
N ALA A 86 1.53 -8.38 -2.14
CA ALA A 86 0.46 -9.30 -1.78
C ALA A 86 -0.88 -8.60 -1.49
N MET A 87 -0.84 -7.38 -0.96
CA MET A 87 -2.02 -6.61 -0.61
C MET A 87 -2.77 -6.14 -1.87
N PRO A 88 -4.05 -6.50 -2.07
CA PRO A 88 -4.82 -6.00 -3.21
C PRO A 88 -4.95 -4.46 -3.20
N ASP A 89 -4.92 -3.85 -4.40
CA ASP A 89 -5.21 -2.44 -4.53
C ASP A 89 -6.71 -2.14 -4.26
N PRO A 90 -7.04 -0.96 -3.71
CA PRO A 90 -8.42 -0.58 -3.47
C PRO A 90 -9.21 -0.46 -4.78
N VAL A 91 -10.51 -0.78 -4.71
CA VAL A 91 -11.40 -0.76 -5.88
C VAL A 91 -12.30 0.48 -5.89
N LYS A 92 -12.89 0.76 -7.06
CA LYS A 92 -13.91 1.80 -7.21
C LYS A 92 -15.25 1.30 -6.68
N HIS A 93 -15.88 2.12 -5.84
CA HIS A 93 -17.25 1.92 -5.36
C HIS A 93 -18.17 3.01 -5.93
N ASN A 94 -19.43 2.66 -6.16
CA ASN A 94 -20.44 3.56 -6.76
C ASN A 94 -21.48 4.07 -5.76
N ASP A 95 -21.46 3.55 -4.54
CA ASP A 95 -22.48 3.72 -3.50
C ASP A 95 -21.88 4.13 -2.16
N LEU A 96 -20.84 4.98 -2.22
CA LEU A 96 -20.21 5.53 -1.03
C LEU A 96 -21.06 6.65 -0.46
N THR A 97 -21.22 6.62 0.86
CA THR A 97 -21.82 7.71 1.62
C THR A 97 -20.75 8.70 2.07
N ARG A 98 -21.18 9.87 2.51
CA ARG A 98 -20.27 10.86 3.11
C ARG A 98 -19.57 10.28 4.33
N GLU A 99 -20.31 9.54 5.16
CA GLU A 99 -19.79 8.90 6.36
C GLU A 99 -18.77 7.80 6.05
N ASP A 100 -18.93 7.06 4.94
CA ASP A 100 -17.92 6.09 4.49
C ASP A 100 -16.58 6.78 4.23
N ILE A 101 -16.58 7.87 3.44
CA ILE A 101 -15.36 8.63 3.16
C ILE A 101 -14.79 9.27 4.44
N ALA A 102 -15.65 9.79 5.32
CA ALA A 102 -15.21 10.37 6.59
C ALA A 102 -14.51 9.34 7.49
N ALA A 103 -14.89 8.05 7.42
CA ALA A 103 -14.21 6.99 8.14
C ALA A 103 -12.78 6.76 7.63
N PHE A 104 -12.56 6.76 6.30
CA PHE A 104 -11.21 6.69 5.71
C PHE A 104 -10.35 7.90 6.08
N VAL A 105 -10.91 9.10 6.05
CA VAL A 105 -10.23 10.34 6.45
C VAL A 105 -9.77 10.25 7.91
N ARG A 106 -10.61 9.72 8.80
CA ARG A 106 -10.29 9.53 10.21
C ARG A 106 -9.16 8.53 10.43
N ILE A 107 -9.19 7.40 9.71
CA ILE A 107 -8.12 6.40 9.72
C ILE A 107 -6.78 7.02 9.31
N ILE A 108 -6.76 7.86 8.27
CA ILE A 108 -5.55 8.53 7.80
C ILE A 108 -5.02 9.54 8.83
N ILE A 109 -5.90 10.32 9.45
CA ILE A 109 -5.51 11.33 10.45
C ILE A 109 -4.99 10.67 11.74
N ASP A 110 -5.68 9.63 12.20
CA ASP A 110 -5.32 8.93 13.44
C ASP A 110 -4.17 7.92 13.24
N ILE A 111 -3.90 7.53 11.98
CA ILE A 111 -2.92 6.49 11.59
C ILE A 111 -3.23 5.16 12.29
N GLU A 112 -4.52 4.84 12.39
CA GLU A 112 -5.01 3.65 13.09
C GLU A 112 -6.33 3.15 12.51
N PHE A 113 -6.48 1.83 12.41
CA PHE A 113 -7.75 1.15 12.16
C PHE A 113 -7.85 -0.13 13.00
N GLU A 114 -9.07 -0.62 13.18
CA GLU A 114 -9.31 -1.87 13.92
C GLU A 114 -8.73 -3.07 13.16
N CYS A 115 -7.75 -3.75 13.77
CA CYS A 115 -7.20 -5.01 13.30
C CYS A 115 -8.00 -6.19 13.87
N GLU A 116 -8.20 -7.23 13.06
CA GLU A 116 -8.95 -8.44 13.46
C GLU A 116 -8.04 -9.60 13.89
N ASN A 117 -6.75 -9.55 13.56
CA ASN A 117 -5.76 -10.60 13.84
C ASN A 117 -4.32 -10.06 13.86
N ASP A 118 -3.38 -10.87 14.34
CA ASP A 118 -1.96 -10.52 14.47
C ASP A 118 -1.32 -10.13 13.13
N PHE A 119 -1.74 -10.74 12.01
CA PHE A 119 -1.24 -10.40 10.68
C PHE A 119 -1.60 -8.95 10.30
N GLN A 120 -2.83 -8.51 10.60
CA GLN A 120 -3.24 -7.13 10.39
C GLN A 120 -2.47 -6.17 11.29
N GLU A 121 -2.25 -6.54 12.56
CA GLU A 121 -1.49 -5.71 13.51
C GLU A 121 -0.03 -5.53 13.06
N GLU A 122 0.61 -6.62 12.63
CA GLU A 122 1.98 -6.61 12.11
C GLU A 122 2.12 -5.68 10.90
N PHE A 123 1.15 -5.73 9.97
CA PHE A 123 1.23 -4.99 8.72
C PHE A 123 0.53 -3.63 8.70
N MET A 124 -0.18 -3.26 9.77
CA MET A 124 -0.92 -1.98 9.87
C MET A 124 -0.07 -0.76 9.48
N PRO A 125 1.18 -0.58 9.95
CA PRO A 125 1.99 0.58 9.57
C PRO A 125 2.20 0.68 8.05
N TYR A 126 2.39 -0.45 7.36
CA TYR A 126 2.67 -0.47 5.92
C TYR A 126 1.44 -0.09 5.09
N MET A 127 0.23 -0.20 5.62
CA MET A 127 -0.98 0.32 4.98
C MET A 127 -0.95 1.84 4.80
N PHE A 128 -0.21 2.55 5.65
CA PHE A 128 -0.08 4.01 5.60
C PHE A 128 1.15 4.47 4.83
N TYR A 129 2.29 3.79 4.99
CA TYR A 129 3.56 4.29 4.49
C TYR A 129 4.02 3.65 3.17
N ALA A 130 4.01 2.31 3.10
CA ALA A 130 4.49 1.58 1.91
C ALA A 130 3.36 1.44 0.88
N HIS A 131 2.28 0.75 1.24
CA HIS A 131 1.17 0.48 0.32
C HIS A 131 0.28 1.71 0.12
N GLN A 132 0.18 2.59 1.12
CA GLN A 132 -0.66 3.79 1.10
C GLN A 132 -2.13 3.49 0.72
N TYR A 133 -2.67 2.34 1.17
CA TYR A 133 -3.97 1.82 0.77
C TYR A 133 -5.08 2.85 0.90
N PHE A 134 -5.16 3.53 2.05
CA PHE A 134 -6.23 4.49 2.32
C PHE A 134 -6.14 5.75 1.42
N TYR A 135 -4.94 6.20 1.08
CA TYR A 135 -4.74 7.30 0.13
C TYR A 135 -5.12 6.89 -1.30
N LYS A 136 -4.71 5.69 -1.73
CA LYS A 136 -5.12 5.11 -3.03
C LYS A 136 -6.64 4.97 -3.11
N PHE A 137 -7.28 4.52 -2.02
CA PHE A 137 -8.74 4.40 -1.95
C PHE A 137 -9.42 5.74 -2.17
N LEU A 138 -8.99 6.79 -1.45
CA LEU A 138 -9.53 8.14 -1.64
C LEU A 138 -9.29 8.67 -3.06
N LYS A 139 -8.11 8.43 -3.64
CA LYS A 139 -7.78 8.86 -5.01
C LYS A 139 -8.69 8.22 -6.06
N ILE A 140 -9.03 6.95 -5.90
CA ILE A 140 -9.92 6.23 -6.82
C ILE A 140 -11.37 6.66 -6.62
N ASN A 141 -11.78 6.88 -5.36
CA ASN A 141 -13.19 7.04 -5.01
C ASN A 141 -13.67 8.49 -4.96
N CYS A 142 -12.80 9.46 -4.68
CA CYS A 142 -13.13 10.88 -4.54
C CYS A 142 -12.49 11.72 -5.67
N PRO A 143 -13.27 12.22 -6.65
CA PRO A 143 -12.71 12.93 -7.83
C PRO A 143 -11.90 14.19 -7.50
N HIS A 144 -12.21 14.84 -6.39
CA HIS A 144 -11.56 16.08 -5.94
C HIS A 144 -10.46 15.84 -4.90
N PHE A 145 -10.05 14.59 -4.71
CA PHE A 145 -9.03 14.26 -3.73
C PHE A 145 -7.64 14.74 -4.18
N ASP A 146 -7.01 15.51 -3.30
CA ASP A 146 -5.60 15.89 -3.37
C ASP A 146 -4.96 15.51 -2.02
N PRO A 147 -3.87 14.71 -1.98
CA PRO A 147 -3.22 14.33 -0.73
C PRO A 147 -2.79 15.50 0.16
N THR A 148 -2.53 16.68 -0.41
CA THR A 148 -2.14 17.89 0.35
C THR A 148 -3.22 18.39 1.29
N VAL A 149 -4.47 17.91 1.18
CA VAL A 149 -5.53 18.22 2.14
C VAL A 149 -5.22 17.74 3.56
N PHE A 150 -4.33 16.76 3.71
CA PHE A 150 -3.85 16.25 4.99
C PHE A 150 -2.60 16.98 5.51
N ASN A 151 -2.05 17.93 4.77
CA ASN A 151 -0.90 18.68 5.23
C ASN A 151 -1.30 19.67 6.33
N THR A 152 -0.44 19.78 7.35
CA THR A 152 -0.53 20.86 8.33
C THR A 152 -0.39 22.21 7.62
N THR A 153 -1.40 23.06 7.76
CA THR A 153 -1.35 24.41 7.19
C THR A 153 -1.00 25.44 8.25
N GLU A 154 -0.06 26.32 7.96
CA GLU A 154 0.21 27.49 8.79
C GLU A 154 -0.87 28.56 8.55
N TYR A 155 -1.48 29.04 9.63
CA TYR A 155 -2.34 30.23 9.58
C TYR A 155 -1.57 31.47 10.01
N LYS A 156 -2.04 32.66 9.59
CA LYS A 156 -1.49 33.95 10.06
C LYS A 156 -1.34 33.93 11.58
N ASN A 157 -0.13 34.23 12.06
CA ASN A 157 0.34 34.19 13.46
C ASN A 157 1.06 32.90 13.91
N GLY A 158 1.61 32.10 12.98
CA GLY A 158 2.57 31.03 13.30
C GLY A 158 1.96 29.82 14.02
N LYS A 159 0.63 29.66 13.97
CA LYS A 159 -0.05 28.49 14.50
C LYS A 159 -0.27 27.47 13.39
N TYR A 160 0.27 26.28 13.60
CA TYR A 160 0.04 25.10 12.79
C TYR A 160 -1.34 24.53 13.10
N LEU A 161 -2.19 24.42 12.07
CA LEU A 161 -3.47 23.72 12.19
C LEU A 161 -3.31 22.31 11.63
N GLN A 162 -3.54 21.32 12.49
CA GLN A 162 -3.64 19.92 12.07
C GLN A 162 -4.91 19.72 11.24
N PRO A 163 -4.90 18.83 10.23
CA PRO A 163 -6.11 18.50 9.48
C PRO A 163 -7.19 17.96 10.42
N THR A 164 -8.43 18.35 10.17
CA THR A 164 -9.61 17.76 10.83
C THR A 164 -10.41 16.97 9.81
N VAL A 165 -11.20 16.00 10.29
CA VAL A 165 -12.07 15.20 9.41
C VAL A 165 -13.00 16.12 8.62
N GLU A 166 -13.69 17.04 9.29
CA GLU A 166 -14.61 18.00 8.67
C GLU A 166 -13.91 18.87 7.62
N GLY A 167 -12.72 19.42 7.95
CA GLY A 167 -11.98 20.30 7.04
C GLY A 167 -11.43 19.58 5.81
N VAL A 168 -11.07 18.31 5.93
CA VAL A 168 -10.73 17.47 4.77
C VAL A 168 -12.00 17.15 3.96
N MET A 169 -13.08 16.75 4.63
CA MET A 169 -14.34 16.40 3.98
C MET A 169 -14.94 17.55 3.16
N GLU A 170 -14.87 18.80 3.63
CA GLU A 170 -15.29 19.99 2.85
C GLU A 170 -14.55 20.17 1.52
N LYS A 171 -13.31 19.67 1.42
CA LYS A 171 -12.50 19.75 0.21
C LYS A 171 -12.81 18.61 -0.76
N ILE A 172 -12.99 17.40 -0.24
CA ILE A 172 -12.99 16.18 -1.05
C ILE A 172 -14.40 15.65 -1.37
N TRP A 173 -15.42 15.99 -0.57
CA TRP A 173 -16.81 15.54 -0.71
C TRP A 173 -17.68 16.59 -1.40
N ARG A 174 -17.44 16.80 -2.70
CA ARG A 174 -18.15 17.79 -3.53
C ARG A 174 -18.94 17.12 -4.65
#